data_AF-A0A453GH80-F1
#
_entry.id   AF-A0A453GH80-F1
#
_cell.length_a   1.000
_cell.length_b   1.000
_cell.length_c   1.000
_cell.angle_alpha   90.00
_cell.angle_beta   90.00
_cell.angle_gamma   90.00
#
_symmetry.space_group_name_H-M   'P 1'
#
loop_
_entity.id
_entity.type
_entity.pdbx_description
1 polymer ?
#
loop_
_entity_poly.entity_id
_entity_poly.type
_entity_poly.pdbx_seq_one_letter_code
_entity_poly.pdbx_strand_id
1 'polypeptide(L)'
;MLATLLVRPGCQFVDDPTMRDEALLTDANYGSVKKVYVVLKDDASNSEEMQRWMVDLSPGTEAEELAGADHMAMCSKPRELCDVLLRIADKYD
;
A
#
# COMPACT_ATOMS: atom_id res chain seq x y z
N MET A 1 31.02 -20.14 -3.93
CA MET A 1 30.00 -19.14 -4.30
C MET A 1 28.84 -19.82 -5.06
N LEU A 2 28.09 -20.70 -4.39
CA LEU A 2 26.90 -21.35 -4.96
C LEU A 2 25.60 -20.74 -4.39
N ALA A 3 25.64 -20.33 -3.12
CA ALA A 3 24.51 -19.71 -2.40
C ALA A 3 23.99 -18.40 -3.04
N THR A 4 24.85 -17.67 -3.77
CA THR A 4 24.47 -16.41 -4.44
C THR A 4 23.79 -16.61 -5.81
N LEU A 5 23.79 -17.82 -6.37
CA LEU A 5 23.20 -18.06 -7.71
C LEU A 5 21.67 -17.97 -7.73
N LEU A 6 21.02 -18.15 -6.58
CA LEU A 6 19.56 -18.03 -6.43
C LEU A 6 19.12 -16.68 -5.83
N VAL A 7 20.07 -15.79 -5.50
CA VAL A 7 19.76 -14.46 -5.00
C VAL A 7 19.14 -13.67 -6.14
N ARG A 8 17.84 -13.44 -6.06
CA ARG A 8 17.17 -12.48 -6.95
C ARG A 8 17.45 -11.07 -6.46
N PRO A 9 17.91 -10.16 -7.33
CA PRO A 9 18.00 -8.75 -6.99
C PRO A 9 16.63 -8.25 -6.51
N GLY A 10 16.60 -7.59 -5.35
CA GLY A 10 15.39 -6.93 -4.88
C GLY A 10 15.10 -5.70 -5.73
N CYS A 11 13.85 -5.55 -6.20
CA CYS A 11 13.41 -4.35 -6.90
C CYS A 11 13.06 -3.25 -5.89
N GLN A 12 14.06 -2.74 -5.16
CA GLN A 12 13.88 -1.68 -4.17
C GLN A 12 13.98 -0.27 -4.77
N PHE A 13 14.38 -0.15 -6.05
CA PHE A 13 14.43 1.10 -6.84
C PHE A 13 15.18 2.28 -6.20
N VAL A 14 16.04 2.03 -5.20
CA VAL A 14 16.72 3.07 -4.39
C VAL A 14 17.54 4.05 -5.25
N ASP A 15 18.18 3.56 -6.31
CA ASP A 15 18.99 4.35 -7.23
C ASP A 15 18.34 4.51 -8.61
N ASP A 16 17.03 4.25 -8.73
CA ASP A 16 16.32 4.43 -9.99
C ASP A 16 16.12 5.93 -10.27
N PRO A 17 16.60 6.46 -11.41
CA PRO A 17 16.44 7.89 -11.75
C PRO A 17 14.98 8.33 -11.80
N THR A 18 14.08 7.41 -12.16
CA THR A 18 12.63 7.66 -12.22
C THR A 18 12.08 8.01 -10.84
N MET A 19 12.60 7.39 -9.77
CA MET A 19 12.15 7.66 -8.40
C MET A 19 12.59 9.04 -7.88
N ARG A 20 13.47 9.74 -8.62
CA ARG A 20 13.92 11.10 -8.30
C ARG A 20 13.29 12.17 -9.18
N ASP A 21 12.42 11.78 -10.10
CA ASP A 21 11.73 12.72 -10.98
C ASP A 21 10.57 13.40 -10.23
N GLU A 22 10.75 14.67 -9.90
CA GLU A 22 9.77 15.50 -9.20
C GLU A 22 8.46 15.68 -9.99
N ALA A 23 8.46 15.45 -11.32
CA ALA A 23 7.26 15.56 -12.13
C ALA A 23 6.25 14.42 -11.89
N LEU A 24 6.68 13.29 -11.31
CA LEU A 24 5.80 12.12 -11.13
C LEU A 24 4.80 12.31 -9.99
N LEU A 25 5.26 12.80 -8.84
CA LEU A 25 4.46 12.93 -7.61
C LEU A 25 3.92 14.36 -7.43
N THR A 26 3.10 14.81 -8.38
CA THR A 26 2.48 16.15 -8.35
C THR A 26 0.97 16.07 -8.09
N ASP A 27 0.40 17.16 -7.57
CA ASP A 27 -1.05 17.28 -7.33
C ASP A 27 -1.88 17.12 -8.61
N ALA A 28 -1.36 17.59 -9.75
CA ALA A 28 -2.02 17.48 -11.04
C ALA A 28 -1.94 16.06 -11.65
N ASN A 29 -1.01 15.21 -11.18
CA ASN A 29 -0.83 13.85 -11.65
C ASN A 29 -1.20 12.84 -10.57
N TYR A 30 -0.24 12.25 -9.86
CA TYR A 30 -0.51 11.26 -8.80
C TYR A 30 -1.44 11.77 -7.71
N GLY A 31 -1.37 13.05 -7.36
CA GLY A 31 -2.27 13.66 -6.36
C GLY A 31 -3.71 13.88 -6.85
N SER A 32 -3.97 13.77 -8.17
CA SER A 32 -5.29 14.02 -8.75
C SER A 32 -6.27 12.87 -8.50
N VAL A 33 -5.76 11.66 -8.24
CA VAL A 33 -6.60 10.48 -8.01
C VAL A 33 -7.05 10.39 -6.55
N LYS A 34 -8.25 9.83 -6.34
CA LYS A 34 -8.71 9.45 -5.02
C LYS A 34 -7.89 8.27 -4.52
N LYS A 35 -7.44 8.34 -3.27
CA LYS A 35 -6.59 7.33 -2.64
C LYS A 35 -7.31 6.78 -1.42
N VAL A 36 -7.36 5.46 -1.32
CA VAL A 36 -7.84 4.76 -0.13
C VAL A 36 -6.73 3.81 0.33
N TYR A 37 -6.41 3.85 1.61
CA TYR A 37 -5.48 2.95 2.26
C TYR A 37 -6.25 1.97 3.15
N VAL A 38 -6.01 0.67 3.01
CA VAL A 38 -6.64 -0.35 3.86
C VAL A 38 -5.66 -0.76 4.95
N VAL A 39 -5.93 -0.33 6.18
CA VAL A 39 -5.10 -0.60 7.36
C VAL A 39 -5.36 -2.01 7.87
N LEU A 40 -4.31 -2.82 7.93
CA LEU A 40 -4.35 -4.22 8.37
C LEU A 40 -3.89 -4.30 9.82
N LYS A 41 -4.81 -4.58 10.75
CA LYS A 41 -4.52 -4.45 12.19
C LYS A 41 -3.57 -5.51 12.76
N ASP A 42 -3.47 -6.67 12.11
CA ASP A 42 -2.65 -7.79 12.57
C ASP A 42 -1.41 -7.97 11.67
N ASP A 43 -1.03 -6.94 10.91
CA ASP A 43 0.19 -6.93 10.09
C ASP A 43 1.43 -6.82 10.98
N ALA A 44 2.23 -7.89 10.99
CA ALA A 44 3.50 -7.96 11.71
C ALA A 44 4.69 -7.38 10.94
N SER A 45 4.55 -7.16 9.62
CA SER A 45 5.58 -6.57 8.75
C SER A 45 5.51 -5.06 8.75
N ASN A 46 4.30 -4.49 8.76
CA ASN A 46 4.04 -3.05 8.91
C ASN A 46 3.13 -2.82 10.10
N SER A 47 3.66 -2.25 11.19
CA SER A 47 2.84 -1.94 12.37
C SER A 47 1.69 -0.99 12.02
N GLU A 48 0.58 -1.09 12.76
CA GLU A 48 -0.55 -0.17 12.58
C GLU A 48 -0.13 1.30 12.66
N GLU A 49 0.81 1.64 13.56
CA GLU A 49 1.38 2.99 13.68
C GLU A 49 2.08 3.43 12.39
N MET A 50 2.91 2.56 11.81
CA MET A 50 3.59 2.84 10.55
C MET A 50 2.59 3.02 9.40
N GLN A 51 1.55 2.20 9.36
CA GLN A 51 0.48 2.31 8.35
C GLN A 51 -0.26 3.65 8.47
N ARG A 52 -0.66 4.05 9.68
CA ARG A 52 -1.31 5.34 9.93
C ARG A 52 -0.41 6.52 9.59
N TRP A 53 0.87 6.43 9.94
CA TRP A 53 1.86 7.45 9.57
C TRP A 53 1.97 7.63 8.05
N MET A 54 1.92 6.55 7.25
CA MET A 54 1.89 6.64 5.79
C MET A 54 0.62 7.32 5.26
N VAL A 55 -0.52 7.10 5.89
CA VAL A 55 -1.78 7.79 5.52
C VAL A 55 -1.67 9.28 5.79
N ASP A 56 -1.18 9.67 6.97
CA ASP A 56 -1.02 11.07 7.36
C ASP A 56 -0.05 11.83 6.46
N LEU A 57 1.00 11.16 5.98
CA LEU A 57 1.96 11.72 5.02
C LEU A 57 1.41 11.88 3.60
N SER A 58 0.25 11.30 3.29
CA SER A 58 -0.33 11.31 1.94
C SER A 58 -1.65 12.10 1.94
N PRO A 59 -1.61 13.41 1.63
CA PRO A 59 -2.79 14.27 1.65
C PRO A 59 -3.95 13.71 0.81
N GLY A 60 -5.16 13.81 1.35
CA GLY A 60 -6.39 13.37 0.67
C GLY A 60 -6.59 11.85 0.62
N THR A 61 -5.78 11.07 1.35
CA THR A 61 -5.97 9.63 1.47
C THR A 61 -7.01 9.30 2.53
N GLU A 62 -7.99 8.49 2.17
CA GLU A 62 -8.94 7.93 3.12
C GLU A 62 -8.41 6.61 3.70
N ALA A 63 -8.80 6.28 4.92
CA ALA A 63 -8.42 5.03 5.55
C ALA A 63 -9.65 4.14 5.78
N GLU A 64 -9.57 2.89 5.32
CA GLU A 64 -10.44 1.79 5.71
C GLU A 64 -9.65 0.88 6.67
N GLU A 65 -10.31 0.19 7.58
CA GLU A 65 -9.65 -0.70 8.54
C GLU A 65 -10.13 -2.14 8.38
N LEU A 66 -9.19 -3.09 8.41
CA LEU A 66 -9.45 -4.52 8.31
C LEU A 66 -8.82 -5.24 9.51
N ALA A 67 -9.67 -5.57 10.50
CA ALA A 67 -9.26 -6.29 11.69
C ALA A 67 -9.02 -7.78 11.40
N GLY A 68 -8.01 -8.38 12.03
CA GLY A 68 -7.73 -9.82 11.89
C GLY A 68 -7.05 -10.22 10.59
N ALA A 69 -6.66 -9.26 9.74
CA ALA A 69 -5.88 -9.49 8.54
C ALA A 69 -4.39 -9.27 8.81
N ASP A 70 -3.57 -10.23 8.42
CA ASP A 70 -2.11 -10.09 8.40
C ASP A 70 -1.65 -9.32 7.15
N HIS A 71 -0.33 -9.16 6.98
CA HIS A 71 0.28 -8.50 5.82
C HIS A 71 -0.26 -8.99 4.47
N MET A 72 -0.64 -10.27 4.39
CA MET A 72 -1.16 -10.91 3.21
C MET A 72 -2.69 -10.98 3.29
N ALA A 73 -3.37 -9.84 3.40
CA ALA A 73 -4.83 -9.76 3.53
C ALA A 73 -5.60 -10.54 2.46
N MET A 74 -5.08 -10.61 1.23
CA MET A 74 -5.61 -11.42 0.12
C MET A 74 -5.61 -12.92 0.42
N CYS A 75 -4.74 -13.38 1.32
CA CYS A 75 -4.61 -14.78 1.74
C CYS A 75 -5.30 -15.04 3.08
N SER A 76 -5.08 -14.18 4.09
CA SER A 76 -5.61 -14.36 5.44
C SER A 76 -7.11 -14.03 5.53
N LYS A 77 -7.55 -12.98 4.82
CA LYS A 77 -8.92 -12.42 4.89
C LYS A 77 -9.48 -12.04 3.51
N PRO A 78 -9.51 -12.96 2.54
CA PRO A 78 -9.89 -12.65 1.15
C PRO A 78 -11.33 -12.12 1.00
N ARG A 79 -12.28 -12.64 1.79
CA ARG A 79 -13.69 -12.26 1.68
C ARG A 79 -13.92 -10.87 2.26
N GLU A 80 -13.39 -10.63 3.45
CA GLU A 80 -13.51 -9.35 4.13
C GLU A 80 -12.78 -8.24 3.35
N LEU A 81 -11.63 -8.56 2.74
CA LEU A 81 -10.96 -7.64 1.81
C LEU A 81 -11.83 -7.35 0.57
N CYS A 82 -12.46 -8.37 -0.02
CA CYS A 82 -13.38 -8.19 -1.15
C CYS A 82 -14.54 -7.26 -0.78
N ASP A 83 -15.14 -7.44 0.40
CA ASP A 83 -16.21 -6.58 0.90
C ASP A 83 -15.76 -5.14 1.09
N VAL A 84 -14.54 -4.90 1.59
CA VAL A 84 -13.95 -3.55 1.67
C VAL A 84 -13.80 -2.95 0.28
N LEU A 85 -13.23 -3.69 -0.67
CA LEU A 85 -13.03 -3.22 -2.04
C LEU A 85 -14.35 -2.90 -2.75
N LEU A 86 -15.39 -3.70 -2.54
CA LEU A 86 -16.73 -3.46 -3.08
C LEU A 86 -17.36 -2.19 -2.49
N ARG A 87 -17.19 -1.93 -1.19
CA ARG A 87 -17.65 -0.66 -0.58
C ARG A 87 -16.90 0.56 -1.14
N ILE A 88 -15.60 0.42 -1.38
CA ILE A 88 -14.81 1.48 -2.01
C ILE A 88 -15.32 1.73 -3.43
N ALA A 89 -15.56 0.67 -4.22
CA ALA A 89 -16.10 0.79 -5.56
C ALA A 89 -17.46 1.52 -5.56
N ASP A 90 -18.40 1.07 -4.74
CA ASP A 90 -19.74 1.68 -4.62
C ASP A 90 -19.70 3.16 -4.19
N LYS A 91 -18.69 3.56 -3.39
CA LYS A 91 -18.50 4.96 -2.97
C LYS A 91 -18.02 5.88 -4.10
N TYR A 92 -17.30 5.34 -5.08
CA TYR A 92 -16.62 6.11 -6.12
C TYR A 92 -17.13 5.81 -7.54
N ASP A 93 -18.18 4.99 -7.68
CA ASP A 93 -18.95 4.77 -8.91
C ASP A 93 -19.69 6.03 -9.41
#